data_AF-A0AAJ6G7L2-F1
#
_entry.id   AF-A0AAJ6G7L2-F1
#
_cell.length_a   1.000
_cell.length_b   1.000
_cell.length_c   1.000
_cell.angle_alpha   90.00
_cell.angle_beta   90.00
_cell.angle_gamma   90.00
#
_symmetry.space_group_name_H-M   'P 1'
#
loop_
_entity.id
_entity.type
_entity.pdbx_description
1 polymer ?
#
loop_
_entity_poly.entity_id
_entity_poly.type
_entity_poly.pdbx_seq_one_letter_code
_entity_poly.pdbx_strand_id
1 'polypeptide(L)'
;MNTQSKKKHSVTASQFSAAFQALARYEKRQARLEHPEGSFDRAARWYPSGRDSQVISFVREPSRSFPNSYNLSCRSLAHCERYEDADHDVVLLMRRALKKNDMTASDDGAREYLQDLLT
;
A
#
# COMPACT_ATOMS: atom_id res chain seq x y z
N MET A 1 -15.70 -31.79 15.15
CA MET A 1 -14.98 -30.64 15.77
C MET A 1 -13.68 -30.45 14.99
N ASN A 2 -13.63 -29.49 14.08
CA ASN A 2 -12.47 -29.29 13.20
C ASN A 2 -11.62 -28.14 13.77
N THR A 3 -10.63 -28.47 14.59
CA THR A 3 -9.65 -27.54 15.11
C THR A 3 -8.64 -27.23 14.00
N GLN A 4 -8.96 -26.25 13.15
CA GLN A 4 -7.94 -25.62 12.33
C GLN A 4 -6.97 -24.89 13.27
N SER A 5 -5.81 -25.52 13.49
CA SER A 5 -4.68 -24.91 14.17
C SER A 5 -4.33 -23.61 13.44
N LYS A 6 -4.55 -22.46 14.09
CA LYS A 6 -4.15 -21.15 13.57
C LYS A 6 -2.63 -21.20 13.40
N LYS A 7 -2.15 -21.41 12.17
CA LYS A 7 -0.73 -21.21 11.84
C LYS A 7 -0.42 -19.76 12.20
N LYS A 8 0.33 -19.53 13.28
CA LYS A 8 1.06 -18.28 13.49
C LYS A 8 1.89 -18.09 12.22
N HIS A 9 1.50 -17.18 11.34
CA HIS A 9 2.42 -16.71 10.30
C HIS A 9 3.52 -16.01 11.07
N SER A 10 4.66 -16.67 11.25
CA SER A 10 5.88 -16.01 11.69
C SER A 10 6.26 -15.08 10.56
N VAL A 11 5.87 -13.82 10.68
CA VAL A 11 6.23 -12.77 9.72
C VAL A 11 7.66 -12.37 10.04
N THR A 12 8.56 -12.41 9.05
CA THR A 12 9.93 -11.96 9.27
C THR A 12 9.97 -10.44 9.47
N ALA A 13 11.04 -9.92 10.08
CA ALA A 13 11.21 -8.48 10.25
C ALA A 13 11.19 -7.71 8.90
N SER A 14 11.70 -8.31 7.82
CA SER A 14 11.66 -7.70 6.49
C SER A 14 10.26 -7.68 5.90
N GLN A 15 9.53 -8.80 5.96
CA GLN A 15 8.12 -8.86 5.54
C GLN A 15 7.27 -7.88 6.32
N PHE A 16 7.49 -7.80 7.63
CA PHE A 16 6.82 -6.83 8.50
C PHE A 16 7.09 -5.40 8.04
N SER A 17 8.36 -5.04 7.84
CA SER A 17 8.73 -3.67 7.48
C SER A 17 8.14 -3.25 6.13
N ALA A 18 8.25 -4.11 5.11
CA ALA A 18 7.72 -3.85 3.78
C ALA A 18 6.18 -3.69 3.81
N ALA A 19 5.48 -4.60 4.49
CA ALA A 19 4.03 -4.56 4.60
C ALA A 19 3.53 -3.32 5.34
N PHE A 20 4.20 -2.94 6.44
CA PHE A 20 3.86 -1.73 7.18
C PHE A 20 4.07 -0.47 6.33
N GLN A 21 5.20 -0.37 5.60
CA GLN A 21 5.48 0.75 4.72
C GLN A 21 4.48 0.85 3.57
N ALA A 22 4.09 -0.29 2.96
CA ALA A 22 3.09 -0.33 1.90
C ALA A 22 1.74 0.20 2.38
N LEU A 23 1.30 -0.24 3.57
CA LEU A 23 0.03 0.18 4.15
C LEU A 23 0.05 1.67 4.53
N ALA A 24 1.12 2.13 5.20
CA ALA A 24 1.27 3.54 5.54
C ALA A 24 1.31 4.44 4.29
N ARG A 25 2.03 4.02 3.23
CA ARG A 25 2.07 4.74 1.95
C ARG A 25 0.68 4.81 1.32
N TYR A 26 -0.04 3.69 1.29
CA TYR A 26 -1.41 3.65 0.79
C TYR A 26 -2.30 4.65 1.51
N GLU A 27 -2.30 4.64 2.85
CA GLU A 27 -3.11 5.56 3.66
C GLU A 27 -2.75 7.04 3.43
N LYS A 28 -1.45 7.37 3.45
CA LYS A 28 -0.97 8.73 3.14
C LYS A 28 -1.39 9.18 1.74
N ARG A 29 -1.34 8.29 0.74
CA ARG A 29 -1.79 8.58 -0.63
C ARG A 29 -3.31 8.73 -0.73
N GLN A 30 -4.10 8.01 0.07
CA GLN A 30 -5.54 8.22 0.15
C GLN A 30 -5.86 9.58 0.79
N ALA A 31 -5.16 9.92 1.89
CA ALA A 31 -5.30 11.19 2.61
C ALA A 31 -4.66 12.40 1.89
N ARG A 32 -4.01 12.21 0.74
CA ARG A 32 -3.29 13.25 -0.01
C ARG A 32 -2.14 13.91 0.78
N LEU A 33 -1.58 13.20 1.75
CA LEU A 33 -0.36 13.59 2.48
C LEU A 33 0.90 13.18 1.73
N GLU A 34 0.77 12.20 0.82
CA GLU A 34 1.81 11.78 -0.10
C GLU A 34 1.24 11.74 -1.52
N HIS A 35 2.08 12.12 -2.49
CA HIS A 35 1.75 12.09 -3.91
C HIS A 35 2.66 11.10 -4.64
N PRO A 36 2.10 10.29 -5.56
CA PRO A 36 2.92 9.55 -6.50
C PRO A 36 3.85 10.47 -7.28
N GLU A 37 5.05 9.98 -7.57
CA GLU A 37 6.02 10.67 -8.41
C GLU A 37 5.51 10.76 -9.86
N GLY A 38 5.54 11.95 -10.45
CA GLY A 38 5.12 12.15 -11.83
C GLY A 38 4.79 13.59 -12.15
N SER A 39 4.35 13.82 -13.39
CA SER A 39 4.04 15.16 -13.88
C SER A 39 2.83 15.14 -14.82
N PHE A 40 2.20 16.32 -14.95
CA PHE A 40 1.17 16.54 -15.94
C PHE A 40 1.80 17.00 -17.25
N ASP A 41 1.34 16.44 -18.36
CA ASP A 41 1.65 16.98 -19.68
C ASP A 41 0.81 18.25 -19.99
N ARG A 42 1.03 18.85 -21.16
CA ARG A 42 0.29 20.05 -21.60
C ARG A 42 -1.21 19.81 -21.80
N ALA A 43 -1.65 18.56 -21.92
CA ALA A 43 -3.05 18.18 -22.06
C ALA A 43 -3.69 17.76 -20.73
N ALA A 44 -3.03 18.09 -19.60
CA ALA A 44 -3.46 17.75 -18.24
C ALA A 44 -3.61 16.24 -17.99
N ARG A 45 -2.84 15.40 -18.68
CA ARG A 45 -2.72 13.97 -18.42
C ARG A 45 -1.54 13.72 -17.50
N TRP A 46 -1.76 12.95 -16.43
CA TRP A 46 -0.71 12.65 -15.47
C TRP A 46 0.05 11.38 -15.84
N TYR A 47 1.38 11.45 -15.86
CA TYR A 47 2.28 10.32 -16.13
C TYR A 47 3.24 10.10 -14.95
N PRO A 48 3.43 8.85 -14.51
CA PRO A 48 4.32 8.53 -13.40
C PRO A 48 5.79 8.69 -13.81
N SER A 49 6.64 8.93 -12.83
CA SER A 49 8.10 8.89 -12.95
C SER A 49 8.73 8.12 -11.79
N GLY A 50 10.05 8.00 -11.79
CA GLY A 50 10.79 7.43 -10.65
C GLY A 50 10.40 5.99 -10.34
N ARG A 51 10.28 5.65 -9.06
CA ARG A 51 9.90 4.30 -8.63
C ARG A 51 8.44 3.99 -9.02
N ASP A 52 7.56 4.99 -8.99
CA ASP A 52 6.15 4.82 -9.36
C ASP A 52 5.96 4.37 -10.80
N SER A 53 6.83 4.79 -11.75
CA SER A 53 6.76 4.30 -13.13
C SER A 53 7.37 2.90 -13.32
N GLN A 54 8.35 2.52 -12.49
CA GLN A 54 8.99 1.19 -12.56
C GLN A 54 8.05 0.08 -12.10
N VAL A 55 7.23 0.38 -11.08
CA VAL A 55 6.34 -0.59 -10.45
C VAL A 55 4.90 -0.43 -10.89
N ILE A 56 4.57 0.36 -11.92
CA ILE A 56 3.19 0.42 -12.43
C ILE A 56 2.85 -0.87 -13.19
N SER A 57 1.64 -1.41 -12.99
CA SER A 57 1.17 -2.61 -13.70
C SER A 57 0.31 -2.24 -14.89
N PHE A 58 -0.14 -3.25 -15.64
CA PHE A 58 -1.02 -3.08 -16.79
C PHE A 58 -2.31 -2.33 -16.42
N VAL A 59 -2.31 -1.03 -16.71
CA VAL A 59 -3.37 -0.06 -16.45
C VAL A 59 -3.56 0.70 -17.74
N ARG A 60 -4.79 1.18 -17.98
CA ARG A 60 -5.08 2.04 -19.12
C ARG A 60 -4.17 3.27 -19.11
N GLU A 61 -3.54 3.54 -20.25
CA GLU A 61 -2.79 4.78 -20.46
C GLU A 61 -3.67 6.04 -20.31
N PRO A 62 -3.12 7.13 -19.73
CA PRO A 62 -3.80 8.41 -19.67
C PRO A 62 -4.26 8.89 -21.05
N SER A 63 -5.53 9.26 -21.13
CA SER A 63 -6.17 9.79 -22.35
C SER A 63 -6.97 11.04 -22.02
N ARG A 64 -7.50 11.75 -23.03
CA ARG A 64 -8.34 12.93 -22.81
C ARG A 64 -9.55 12.64 -21.93
N SER A 65 -10.16 11.47 -22.08
CA SER A 65 -11.32 11.06 -21.29
C SER A 65 -10.94 10.49 -19.92
N PHE A 66 -9.70 10.02 -19.76
CA PHE A 66 -9.20 9.43 -18.52
C PHE A 66 -7.78 9.96 -18.20
N PRO A 67 -7.64 11.26 -17.89
CA PRO A 67 -6.33 11.90 -17.76
C PRO A 67 -5.53 11.41 -16.55
N ASN A 68 -6.21 10.82 -15.56
CA ASN A 68 -5.63 10.42 -14.28
C ASN A 68 -5.55 8.90 -14.10
N SER A 69 -5.71 8.08 -15.15
CA SER A 69 -5.71 6.61 -15.02
C SER A 69 -4.49 6.07 -14.28
N TYR A 70 -3.29 6.56 -14.60
CA TYR A 70 -2.08 6.18 -13.88
C TYR A 70 -2.02 6.75 -12.47
N ASN A 71 -2.40 8.01 -12.26
CA ASN A 71 -2.39 8.62 -10.91
C ASN A 71 -3.26 7.83 -9.93
N LEU A 72 -4.46 7.44 -10.38
CA LEU A 72 -5.38 6.62 -9.59
C LEU A 72 -4.80 5.23 -9.30
N SER A 73 -4.17 4.59 -10.29
CA SER A 73 -3.49 3.31 -10.08
C SER A 73 -2.37 3.41 -9.06
N CYS A 74 -1.52 4.44 -9.15
CA CYS A 74 -0.41 4.65 -8.24
C CYS A 74 -0.86 4.84 -6.77
N ARG A 75 -2.12 5.20 -6.54
CA ARG A 75 -2.69 5.36 -5.19
C ARG A 75 -3.35 4.08 -4.66
N SER A 76 -3.49 3.04 -5.47
CA SER A 76 -4.09 1.78 -5.05
C SER A 76 -3.19 1.02 -4.08
N LEU A 77 -3.81 0.21 -3.20
CA LEU A 77 -3.05 -0.63 -2.26
C LEU A 77 -2.10 -1.58 -2.99
N ALA A 78 -2.57 -2.23 -4.06
CA ALA A 78 -1.77 -3.13 -4.88
C ALA A 78 -0.56 -2.45 -5.53
N HIS A 79 -0.62 -1.14 -5.79
CA HIS A 79 0.54 -0.38 -6.24
C HIS A 79 1.52 -0.10 -5.12
N CYS A 80 1.05 0.33 -3.94
CA CYS A 80 1.91 0.55 -2.78
C CYS A 80 2.60 -0.74 -2.31
N GLU A 81 1.92 -1.89 -2.42
CA GLU A 81 2.51 -3.21 -2.17
C GLU A 81 3.70 -3.48 -3.09
N ARG A 82 3.54 -3.29 -4.40
CA ARG A 82 4.62 -3.46 -5.38
C ARG A 82 5.71 -2.40 -5.23
N TYR A 83 5.36 -1.19 -4.80
CA TYR A 83 6.34 -0.13 -4.55
C TYR A 83 7.34 -0.54 -3.47
N GLU A 84 6.85 -1.13 -2.37
CA GLU A 84 7.66 -1.53 -1.20
C GLU A 84 8.09 -3.00 -1.21
N ASP A 85 7.86 -3.72 -2.32
CA ASP A 85 8.13 -5.16 -2.44
C ASP A 85 7.45 -5.99 -1.32
N ALA A 86 6.22 -5.60 -0.96
CA ALA A 86 5.47 -6.17 0.15
C ALA A 86 4.60 -7.37 -0.24
N ASP A 87 4.50 -8.35 0.67
CA ASP A 87 3.59 -9.49 0.55
C ASP A 87 2.14 -9.06 0.86
N HIS A 88 1.23 -9.32 -0.08
CA HIS A 88 -0.18 -8.96 0.00
C HIS A 88 -0.89 -9.55 1.24
N ASP A 89 -0.59 -10.81 1.60
CA ASP A 89 -1.26 -11.47 2.72
C ASP A 89 -0.85 -10.86 4.06
N VAL A 90 0.42 -10.45 4.17
CA VAL A 90 0.93 -9.74 5.37
C VAL A 90 0.30 -8.35 5.48
N VAL A 91 0.18 -7.62 4.36
CA VAL A 91 -0.49 -6.31 4.33
C VAL A 91 -1.95 -6.42 4.75
N LEU A 92 -2.69 -7.41 4.22
CA LEU A 92 -4.08 -7.64 4.61
C LEU A 92 -4.22 -8.05 6.07
N LEU A 93 -3.30 -8.85 6.59
CA LEU A 93 -3.27 -9.23 8.01
C LEU A 93 -3.13 -7.99 8.91
N MET A 94 -2.15 -7.13 8.64
CA MET A 94 -1.92 -5.88 9.37
C MET A 94 -3.15 -4.95 9.29
N ARG A 95 -3.66 -4.74 8.08
CA ARG A 95 -4.82 -3.87 7.84
C ARG A 95 -6.07 -4.35 8.60
N ARG A 96 -6.30 -5.65 8.69
CA ARG A 96 -7.40 -6.24 9.47
C ARG A 96 -7.19 -6.06 10.97
N ALA A 97 -5.97 -6.21 11.46
CA ALA A 97 -5.63 -6.02 12.86
C ALA A 97 -5.84 -4.57 13.30
N LEU A 98 -5.35 -3.59 12.52
CA LEU A 98 -5.54 -2.16 12.80
C LEU A 98 -7.03 -1.79 12.78
N LYS A 99 -7.76 -2.19 11.72
CA LYS A 99 -9.20 -1.93 11.62
C LYS A 99 -10.01 -2.48 12.79
N LYS A 100 -9.61 -3.64 13.35
CA LYS A 100 -10.28 -4.22 14.52
C LYS A 100 -10.15 -3.35 15.78
N ASN A 101 -9.09 -2.55 15.87
CA ASN A 101 -8.82 -1.65 17.00
C ASN A 101 -9.12 -0.18 16.65
N ASP A 102 -9.80 0.07 15.54
CA ASP A 102 -10.11 1.42 15.04
C ASP A 102 -8.85 2.29 14.83
N MET A 103 -7.76 1.65 14.37
CA MET A 103 -6.48 2.30 14.08
C MET A 103 -6.18 2.30 12.57
N THR A 104 -5.27 3.18 12.18
CA THR A 104 -4.63 3.25 10.87
C THR A 104 -3.12 3.06 11.02
N ALA A 105 -2.41 2.72 9.94
CA ALA A 105 -0.95 2.60 9.95
C ALA A 105 -0.26 3.98 10.09
N SER A 106 -1.01 5.06 9.97
CA SER A 106 -0.56 6.44 10.16
C SER A 106 -0.69 6.93 11.60
N ASP A 107 -1.38 6.19 12.47
CA ASP A 107 -1.56 6.56 13.88
C ASP A 107 -0.31 6.26 14.70
N ASP A 108 -0.06 7.08 15.72
CA ASP A 108 1.01 6.85 16.69
C ASP A 108 0.79 5.51 17.42
N GLY A 109 1.85 4.71 17.57
CA GLY A 109 1.78 3.42 18.24
C GLY A 109 1.29 2.25 17.36
N ALA A 110 0.82 2.51 16.13
CA ALA A 110 0.32 1.46 15.23
C ALA A 110 1.41 0.44 14.85
N ARG A 111 2.66 0.91 14.74
CA ARG A 111 3.80 0.06 14.40
C ARG A 111 4.12 -0.90 15.54
N GLU A 112 4.24 -0.37 16.76
CA GLU A 112 4.54 -1.11 17.99
C GLU A 112 3.45 -2.15 18.25
N TYR A 113 2.17 -1.73 18.15
CA TYR A 113 1.03 -2.64 18.26
C TYR A 113 1.12 -3.82 17.28
N LEU A 114 1.45 -3.56 16.01
CA LEU A 114 1.57 -4.61 15.01
C LEU A 114 2.79 -5.49 15.23
N GLN A 115 3.91 -4.94 15.72
CA GLN A 115 5.11 -5.71 16.06
C GLN A 115 4.77 -6.72 17.17
N ASP A 116 4.20 -6.25 18.28
CA ASP A 116 3.80 -7.10 19.41
C ASP A 116 2.82 -8.22 19.02
N LEU A 117 2.00 -7.97 18.00
CA LEU A 117 1.01 -8.93 17.52
C LEU A 117 1.59 -9.99 16.57
N LEU A 118 2.57 -9.63 15.73
CA LEU A 118 2.95 -10.40 14.54
C LEU A 118 4.38 -10.96 14.56
N THR A 119 5.26 -10.44 15.41
CA THR A 119 6.65 -10.92 15.57
C THR A 119 6.86 -11.52 16.94
#